data_AF-A0A2W5NYS4-F1
#
_entry.id   AF-A0A2W5NYS4-F1
#
_cell.length_a   1.000
_cell.length_b   1.000
_cell.length_c   1.000
_cell.angle_alpha   90.00
_cell.angle_beta   90.00
_cell.angle_gamma   90.00
#
_symmetry.space_group_name_H-M   'P 1'
#
loop_
_entity.id
_entity.type
_entity.pdbx_description
1 polymer ?
#
loop_
_entity_poly.entity_id
_entity_poly.type
_entity_poly.pdbx_seq_one_letter_code
_entity_poly.pdbx_strand_id
1 'polypeptide(L)'
;MESAHFALHWKPGTVDAEVARAASAHLEYVWNYFLGTLRFPEPHCGSAEKFKVNAYVGVGYGLTGGTDQLGHMGMWIDPGALKDRFGLAHELTHALQAATGRLMDSPYTGWLFESHANWMTVQLPEFRQNTHCSVLLKQYPHLYYGSTRTRYCNWQFLEYLKDTQGFEAVNAIWRTAPGKDDPARLTADPFSVLQRNMGWTQDQLNDTFGDWALHNANWDYTNPDGSDQGAVFRRNYGTYEQTTDANILSATVLDPVDLKRRQFAVPEMWAPQRWGYNVVKLHADAGRSEVTVTFRGVVQQAAAVSSLPGLADEPETIPSPASDWRWGVVAVGADGSSRYTPLQRGAKGSATITVRADDTGLYLVVMATPSQMQKIRWDQPYYSIYRYPWMVQFDGALPDRWQPGAPDPIPGGHRHANGGGWVGPQADVAPTAWVGPYARVISGTVSDKARIEDHAVVMDRAQVRDEAVVSGLSVLRGDTVLKDKARAATAMLGIGEYEKGIVLSGTAQNIGDVEQRGGSASRGVFYGFVDPGTVKDAAHGADLAAPVPEVTAKVRYRWIR
;
A
#
# COMPACT_ATOMS: atom_id res chain seq x y z
N MET A 1 26.38 14.90 -27.82
CA MET A 1 26.47 13.56 -28.46
C MET A 1 25.07 13.10 -28.80
N GLU A 2 24.88 12.30 -29.84
CA GLU A 2 23.56 11.82 -30.20
C GLU A 2 23.56 10.33 -30.58
N SER A 3 22.39 9.73 -30.45
CA SER A 3 22.03 8.40 -30.93
C SER A 3 20.73 8.49 -31.75
N ALA A 4 20.07 7.36 -32.04
CA ALA A 4 18.85 7.34 -32.83
C ALA A 4 17.71 8.13 -32.16
N HIS A 5 17.47 7.88 -30.88
CA HIS A 5 16.35 8.43 -30.11
C HIS A 5 16.77 9.46 -29.06
N PHE A 6 18.07 9.67 -28.82
CA PHE A 6 18.54 10.57 -27.75
C PHE A 6 19.53 11.62 -28.24
N ALA A 7 19.43 12.82 -27.67
CA ALA A 7 20.42 13.88 -27.78
C ALA A 7 20.92 14.24 -26.38
N LEU A 8 22.21 13.97 -26.11
CA LEU A 8 22.85 14.24 -24.82
C LEU A 8 23.64 15.54 -24.89
N HIS A 9 23.36 16.43 -23.93
CA HIS A 9 23.90 17.79 -23.86
C HIS A 9 24.64 18.01 -22.54
N TRP A 10 25.88 18.48 -22.58
CA TRP A 10 26.66 18.82 -21.38
C TRP A 10 27.75 19.84 -21.68
N LYS A 11 28.24 20.56 -20.64
CA LYS A 11 29.38 21.47 -20.78
C LYS A 11 30.69 20.69 -20.87
N PRO A 12 31.69 21.13 -21.67
CA PRO A 12 33.00 20.48 -21.71
C PRO A 12 33.60 20.26 -20.31
N GLY A 13 34.19 19.09 -20.08
CA GLY A 13 34.77 18.71 -18.78
C GLY A 13 33.78 18.20 -17.72
N THR A 14 32.47 18.20 -18.00
CA THR A 14 31.45 17.76 -17.02
C THR A 14 31.27 16.24 -16.98
N VAL A 15 31.41 15.57 -18.12
CA VAL A 15 31.10 14.16 -18.28
C VAL A 15 32.22 13.48 -19.06
N ASP A 16 32.65 12.33 -18.57
CA ASP A 16 33.55 11.43 -19.30
C ASP A 16 32.83 10.84 -20.53
N ALA A 17 33.49 10.88 -21.70
CA ALA A 17 32.86 10.49 -22.96
C ALA A 17 32.49 9.00 -23.02
N GLU A 18 33.17 8.12 -22.27
CA GLU A 18 32.78 6.70 -22.18
C GLU A 18 31.54 6.52 -21.32
N VAL A 19 31.43 7.25 -20.21
CA VAL A 19 30.23 7.23 -19.36
C VAL A 19 29.01 7.71 -20.14
N ALA A 20 29.14 8.82 -20.89
CA ALA A 20 28.06 9.32 -21.73
C ALA A 20 27.64 8.29 -22.80
N ARG A 21 28.61 7.66 -23.49
CA ARG A 21 28.34 6.61 -24.50
C ARG A 21 27.63 5.41 -23.90
N ALA A 22 28.06 4.96 -22.72
CA ALA A 22 27.43 3.84 -22.02
C ALA A 22 25.99 4.16 -21.60
N ALA A 23 25.74 5.35 -21.06
CA ALA A 23 24.39 5.80 -20.70
C ALA A 23 23.47 5.91 -21.93
N SER A 24 23.97 6.48 -23.03
CA SER A 24 23.22 6.58 -24.29
C SER A 24 22.90 5.20 -24.88
N ALA A 25 23.85 4.26 -24.88
CA ALA A 25 23.61 2.89 -25.33
C ALA A 25 22.57 2.16 -24.45
N HIS A 26 22.61 2.39 -23.14
CA HIS A 26 21.60 1.86 -22.21
C HIS A 26 20.21 2.43 -22.50
N LEU A 27 20.08 3.75 -22.65
CA LEU A 27 18.81 4.40 -22.98
C LEU A 27 18.21 3.91 -24.30
N GLU A 28 19.03 3.67 -25.33
CA GLU A 28 18.59 3.05 -26.59
C GLU A 28 18.08 1.62 -26.39
N TYR A 29 18.75 0.83 -25.57
CA TYR A 29 18.28 -0.51 -25.21
C TYR A 29 16.92 -0.45 -24.50
N VAL A 30 16.78 0.43 -23.50
CA VAL A 30 15.53 0.62 -22.74
C VAL A 30 14.41 1.06 -23.66
N TRP A 31 14.63 2.06 -24.53
CA TRP A 31 13.66 2.53 -25.51
C TRP A 31 13.11 1.38 -26.37
N ASN A 32 14.01 0.59 -26.97
CA ASN A 32 13.63 -0.54 -27.82
C ASN A 32 12.84 -1.60 -27.03
N TYR A 33 13.23 -1.89 -25.80
CA TYR A 33 12.52 -2.85 -24.96
C TYR A 33 11.13 -2.35 -24.57
N PHE A 34 11.01 -1.09 -24.15
CA PHE A 34 9.75 -0.49 -23.71
C PHE A 34 8.71 -0.41 -24.85
N LEU A 35 9.10 0.04 -26.03
CA LEU A 35 8.17 0.13 -27.16
C LEU A 35 7.96 -1.24 -27.84
N GLY A 36 9.03 -2.00 -28.02
CA GLY A 36 9.02 -3.27 -28.76
C GLY A 36 8.41 -4.43 -27.96
N THR A 37 8.79 -4.58 -26.70
CA THR A 37 8.38 -5.70 -25.84
C THR A 37 7.21 -5.32 -24.95
N LEU A 38 7.32 -4.21 -24.22
CA LEU A 38 6.25 -3.79 -23.29
C LEU A 38 5.05 -3.17 -24.03
N ARG A 39 5.19 -2.83 -25.32
CA ARG A 39 4.14 -2.19 -26.12
C ARG A 39 3.72 -0.83 -25.54
N PHE A 40 4.66 -0.09 -24.93
CA PHE A 40 4.42 1.29 -24.58
C PHE A 40 4.09 2.11 -25.85
N PRO A 41 3.13 3.06 -25.82
CA PRO A 41 2.78 3.85 -26.99
C PRO A 41 3.96 4.60 -27.57
N GLU A 42 4.22 4.44 -28.86
CA GLU A 42 5.29 5.18 -29.54
C GLU A 42 5.00 6.69 -29.51
N PRO A 43 5.92 7.52 -28.97
CA PRO A 43 5.78 8.97 -28.99
C PRO A 43 5.60 9.50 -30.40
N HIS A 44 4.67 10.43 -30.58
CA HIS A 44 4.37 11.04 -31.88
C HIS A 44 4.05 10.01 -32.98
N CYS A 45 3.45 8.86 -32.65
CA CYS A 45 3.11 7.80 -33.62
C CYS A 45 2.35 8.32 -34.85
N GLY A 46 1.41 9.26 -34.66
CA GLY A 46 0.61 9.86 -35.73
C GLY A 46 1.27 11.01 -36.51
N SER A 47 2.54 11.32 -36.23
CA SER A 47 3.29 12.40 -36.88
C SER A 47 4.45 11.84 -37.70
N ALA A 48 4.69 12.42 -38.87
CA ALA A 48 5.91 12.15 -39.65
C ALA A 48 7.14 12.80 -39.00
N GLU A 49 6.94 13.88 -38.24
CA GLU A 49 7.99 14.53 -37.45
C GLU A 49 8.15 13.79 -36.12
N LYS A 50 9.38 13.33 -35.87
CA LYS A 50 9.80 12.60 -34.66
C LYS A 50 10.87 13.40 -33.94
N PHE A 51 10.82 13.39 -32.61
CA PHE A 51 11.75 14.12 -31.76
C PHE A 51 12.60 13.16 -30.94
N LYS A 52 13.88 13.50 -30.77
CA LYS A 52 14.76 12.82 -29.82
C LYS A 52 14.43 13.26 -28.40
N VAL A 53 14.63 12.38 -27.43
CA VAL A 53 14.64 12.73 -26.01
C VAL A 53 15.89 13.56 -25.73
N ASN A 54 15.72 14.76 -25.17
CA ASN A 54 16.83 15.62 -24.79
C ASN A 54 17.30 15.28 -23.37
N ALA A 55 18.51 14.74 -23.25
CA ALA A 55 19.13 14.43 -21.97
C ALA A 55 20.19 15.50 -21.62
N TYR A 56 19.84 16.41 -20.72
CA TYR A 56 20.71 17.47 -20.23
C TYR A 56 21.48 16.98 -19.01
N VAL A 57 22.81 16.95 -19.11
CA VAL A 57 23.68 16.52 -18.01
C VAL A 57 24.39 17.72 -17.38
N GLY A 58 24.22 17.90 -16.08
CA GLY A 58 24.74 19.06 -15.36
C GLY A 58 24.90 18.82 -13.86
N VAL A 59 25.97 19.35 -13.27
CA VAL A 59 26.23 19.25 -11.83
C VAL A 59 25.09 19.90 -11.05
N GLY A 60 24.56 19.19 -10.06
CA GLY A 60 23.46 19.68 -9.23
C GLY A 60 22.08 19.46 -9.85
N TYR A 61 22.01 18.80 -11.01
CA TYR A 61 20.77 18.17 -11.44
C TYR A 61 20.48 16.95 -10.55
N GLY A 62 19.24 16.49 -10.56
CA GLY A 62 18.88 15.17 -10.01
C GLY A 62 19.03 14.09 -11.08
N LEU A 63 18.19 13.08 -11.01
CA LEU A 63 17.88 12.22 -12.15
C LEU A 63 16.37 12.33 -12.32
N THR A 64 15.93 13.12 -13.29
CA THR A 64 14.51 13.38 -13.55
C THR A 64 14.19 13.31 -15.03
N GLY A 65 12.99 12.83 -15.36
CA GLY A 65 12.45 12.74 -16.70
C GLY A 65 11.05 13.33 -16.80
N GLY A 66 10.65 13.71 -18.02
CA GLY A 66 9.37 14.34 -18.28
C GLY A 66 9.39 15.13 -19.57
N THR A 67 8.79 16.33 -19.55
CA THR A 67 8.82 17.26 -20.69
C THR A 67 9.39 18.61 -20.32
N ASP A 68 10.05 19.25 -21.29
CA ASP A 68 10.44 20.66 -21.16
C ASP A 68 9.22 21.60 -21.20
N GLN A 69 9.46 22.92 -21.09
CA GLN A 69 8.40 23.93 -21.12
C GLN A 69 7.63 23.98 -22.47
N LEU A 70 8.18 23.40 -23.53
CA LEU A 70 7.56 23.30 -24.85
C LEU A 70 6.81 21.97 -25.04
N GLY A 71 6.87 21.06 -24.06
CA GLY A 71 6.24 19.75 -24.14
C GLY A 71 7.10 18.68 -24.83
N HIS A 72 8.38 18.94 -25.09
CA HIS A 72 9.27 17.94 -25.68
C HIS A 72 9.86 17.02 -24.61
N MET A 73 10.04 15.74 -24.96
CA MET A 73 10.64 14.76 -24.06
C MET A 73 12.03 15.19 -23.58
N GLY A 74 12.22 15.16 -22.26
CA GLY A 74 13.44 15.63 -21.61
C GLY A 74 13.85 14.78 -20.42
N MET A 75 15.15 14.79 -20.14
CA MET A 75 15.76 14.25 -18.93
C MET A 75 16.80 15.23 -18.40
N TRP A 76 16.88 15.41 -17.09
CA TRP A 76 17.87 16.23 -16.40
C TRP A 76 18.65 15.36 -15.43
N ILE A 77 19.95 15.22 -15.69
CA ILE A 77 20.76 14.14 -15.15
C ILE A 77 22.02 14.71 -14.49
N ASP A 78 22.28 14.36 -13.24
CA ASP A 78 23.57 14.60 -12.60
C ASP A 78 24.64 13.72 -13.27
N PRO A 79 25.89 14.20 -13.47
CA PRO A 79 26.95 13.38 -14.04
C PRO A 79 27.17 12.04 -13.31
N GLY A 80 26.99 12.00 -11.99
CA GLY A 80 27.09 10.77 -11.19
C GLY A 80 25.96 9.77 -11.48
N ALA A 81 24.79 10.27 -11.86
CA ALA A 81 23.59 9.49 -12.10
C ALA A 81 23.55 8.84 -13.51
N LEU A 82 24.46 9.20 -14.42
CA LEU A 82 24.59 8.54 -15.73
C LEU A 82 24.93 7.04 -15.64
N LYS A 83 25.41 6.58 -14.47
CA LYS A 83 25.70 5.17 -14.21
C LYS A 83 24.52 4.42 -13.57
N ASP A 84 23.49 5.14 -13.12
CA ASP A 84 22.29 4.57 -12.54
C ASP A 84 21.36 4.06 -13.65
N ARG A 85 21.60 2.82 -14.09
CA ARG A 85 20.83 2.18 -15.16
C ARG A 85 19.35 2.02 -14.80
N PHE A 86 19.03 1.79 -13.52
CA PHE A 86 17.63 1.66 -13.07
C PHE A 86 16.95 3.02 -13.15
N GLY A 87 17.56 4.05 -12.54
CA GLY A 87 17.04 5.41 -12.58
C GLY A 87 16.90 5.95 -14.00
N LEU A 88 17.86 5.69 -14.90
CA LEU A 88 17.77 6.12 -16.30
C LEU A 88 16.55 5.51 -17.01
N ALA A 89 16.23 4.24 -16.73
CA ALA A 89 15.06 3.58 -17.29
C ALA A 89 13.75 4.09 -16.68
N HIS A 90 13.74 4.33 -15.36
CA HIS A 90 12.62 4.91 -14.63
C HIS A 90 12.29 6.30 -15.19
N GLU A 91 13.28 7.19 -15.27
CA GLU A 91 13.07 8.55 -15.74
C GLU A 91 12.76 8.63 -17.24
N LEU A 92 13.28 7.72 -18.07
CA LEU A 92 12.85 7.61 -19.46
C LEU A 92 11.35 7.27 -19.54
N THR A 93 10.84 6.46 -18.61
CA THR A 93 9.39 6.19 -18.54
C THR A 93 8.59 7.46 -18.34
N HIS A 94 9.04 8.38 -17.47
CA HIS A 94 8.35 9.65 -17.27
C HIS A 94 8.36 10.54 -18.51
N ALA A 95 9.48 10.59 -19.26
CA ALA A 95 9.53 11.29 -20.53
C ALA A 95 8.52 10.72 -21.54
N LEU A 96 8.44 9.39 -21.63
CA LEU A 96 7.49 8.67 -22.49
C LEU A 96 6.03 8.89 -22.07
N GLN A 97 5.72 8.82 -20.77
CA GLN A 97 4.40 9.09 -20.21
C GLN A 97 3.94 10.51 -20.52
N ALA A 98 4.78 11.51 -20.26
CA ALA A 98 4.47 12.91 -20.52
C ALA A 98 4.24 13.17 -22.03
N ALA A 99 5.01 12.52 -22.91
CA ALA A 99 4.84 12.62 -24.36
C ALA A 99 3.47 12.14 -24.86
N THR A 100 2.78 11.29 -24.10
CA THR A 100 1.41 10.86 -24.47
C THR A 100 0.39 11.99 -24.34
N GLY A 101 0.68 13.00 -23.51
CA GLY A 101 -0.24 14.10 -23.21
C GLY A 101 -1.53 13.65 -22.49
N ARG A 102 -1.50 12.50 -21.81
CA ARG A 102 -2.66 11.83 -21.20
C ARG A 102 -2.42 11.50 -19.74
N LEU A 103 -3.50 11.33 -18.98
CA LEU A 103 -3.49 11.14 -17.51
C LEU A 103 -2.81 12.29 -16.74
N MET A 104 -2.62 13.44 -17.36
CA MET A 104 -2.05 14.64 -16.75
C MET A 104 -3.16 15.50 -16.12
N ASP A 105 -2.78 16.35 -15.16
CA ASP A 105 -3.62 17.38 -14.54
C ASP A 105 -4.86 16.90 -13.76
N SER A 106 -5.03 15.59 -13.60
CA SER A 106 -6.05 15.02 -12.73
C SER A 106 -5.49 14.79 -11.33
N PRO A 107 -6.24 15.12 -10.27
CA PRO A 107 -5.81 14.81 -8.91
C PRO A 107 -5.83 13.30 -8.60
N TYR A 108 -6.29 12.45 -9.52
CA TYR A 108 -6.45 11.00 -9.31
C TYR A 108 -5.36 10.14 -9.96
N THR A 109 -4.42 10.73 -10.71
CA THR A 109 -3.52 9.97 -11.60
C THR A 109 -2.06 9.95 -11.16
N GLY A 110 -1.61 10.93 -10.36
CA GLY A 110 -0.18 11.12 -10.07
C GLY A 110 0.55 9.89 -9.54
N TRP A 111 -0.11 9.06 -8.72
CA TRP A 111 0.52 7.86 -8.14
C TRP A 111 0.92 6.83 -9.21
N LEU A 112 0.17 6.77 -10.32
CA LEU A 112 0.37 5.78 -11.37
C LEU A 112 1.65 6.07 -12.16
N PHE A 113 2.04 7.34 -12.31
CA PHE A 113 3.26 7.70 -13.03
C PHE A 113 4.47 6.95 -12.44
N GLU A 114 4.61 7.01 -11.11
CA GLU A 114 5.70 6.38 -10.37
C GLU A 114 5.59 4.85 -10.32
N SER A 115 4.39 4.35 -10.04
CA SER A 115 4.12 2.90 -9.97
C SER A 115 4.45 2.23 -11.30
N HIS A 116 4.01 2.86 -12.40
CA HIS A 116 4.23 2.38 -13.75
C HIS A 116 5.68 2.51 -14.21
N ALA A 117 6.38 3.59 -13.85
CA ALA A 117 7.80 3.76 -14.17
C ALA A 117 8.67 2.69 -13.50
N ASN A 118 8.40 2.38 -12.23
CA ASN A 118 9.03 1.25 -11.56
C ASN A 118 8.64 -0.08 -12.22
N TRP A 119 7.37 -0.29 -12.53
CA TRP A 119 6.90 -1.51 -13.19
C TRP A 119 7.60 -1.76 -14.53
N MET A 120 7.65 -0.76 -15.41
CA MET A 120 8.33 -0.86 -16.72
C MET A 120 9.81 -1.20 -16.53
N THR A 121 10.47 -0.52 -15.59
CA THR A 121 11.89 -0.73 -15.29
C THR A 121 12.16 -2.16 -14.81
N VAL A 122 11.37 -2.69 -13.88
CA VAL A 122 11.54 -4.08 -13.39
C VAL A 122 11.13 -5.14 -14.40
N GLN A 123 10.56 -4.78 -15.56
CA GLN A 123 10.39 -5.73 -16.66
C GLN A 123 11.70 -5.98 -17.44
N LEU A 124 12.66 -5.05 -17.40
CA LEU A 124 13.94 -5.24 -18.08
C LEU A 124 14.63 -6.51 -17.55
N PRO A 125 15.18 -7.38 -18.41
CA PRO A 125 15.86 -8.61 -18.01
C PRO A 125 16.89 -8.44 -16.88
N GLU A 126 17.64 -7.34 -16.88
CA GLU A 126 18.63 -7.05 -15.83
C GLU A 126 18.02 -6.75 -14.45
N PHE A 127 16.76 -6.30 -14.39
CA PHE A 127 16.07 -5.93 -13.15
C PHE A 127 14.92 -6.88 -12.79
N ARG A 128 14.66 -7.91 -13.59
CA ARG A 128 13.52 -8.83 -13.43
C ARG A 128 13.48 -9.58 -12.09
N GLN A 129 14.63 -9.68 -11.41
CA GLN A 129 14.77 -10.30 -10.10
C GLN A 129 14.60 -9.33 -8.92
N ASN A 130 14.48 -8.02 -9.20
CA ASN A 130 14.35 -6.96 -8.23
C ASN A 130 12.88 -6.59 -8.02
N THR A 131 12.44 -6.60 -6.76
CA THR A 131 11.10 -6.15 -6.36
C THR A 131 11.09 -4.70 -5.89
N HIS A 132 12.24 -4.01 -5.84
CA HIS A 132 12.35 -2.64 -5.35
C HIS A 132 11.65 -2.50 -3.97
N CYS A 133 11.03 -1.36 -3.68
CA CYS A 133 10.26 -1.12 -2.47
C CYS A 133 8.91 -1.85 -2.43
N SER A 134 8.58 -2.69 -3.41
CA SER A 134 7.20 -3.14 -3.62
C SER A 134 6.67 -4.07 -2.52
N VAL A 135 7.55 -4.61 -1.67
CA VAL A 135 7.20 -5.24 -0.40
C VAL A 135 6.31 -4.37 0.50
N LEU A 136 6.34 -3.04 0.37
CA LEU A 136 5.46 -2.14 1.10
C LEU A 136 3.98 -2.41 0.83
N LEU A 137 3.57 -2.80 -0.39
CA LEU A 137 2.17 -3.19 -0.64
C LEU A 137 1.79 -4.46 0.13
N LYS A 138 2.72 -5.42 0.28
CA LYS A 138 2.52 -6.61 1.13
C LYS A 138 2.42 -6.25 2.62
N GLN A 139 3.12 -5.22 3.07
CA GLN A 139 3.13 -4.82 4.48
C GLN A 139 1.89 -4.01 4.86
N TYR A 140 1.32 -3.26 3.93
CA TYR A 140 0.14 -2.41 4.17
C TYR A 140 -0.98 -2.67 3.14
N PRO A 141 -1.40 -3.94 2.94
CA PRO A 141 -2.32 -4.29 1.84
C PRO A 141 -3.74 -3.76 2.09
N HIS A 142 -4.08 -3.40 3.32
CA HIS A 142 -5.39 -2.89 3.72
C HIS A 142 -5.66 -1.46 3.23
N LEU A 143 -4.62 -0.72 2.82
CA LEU A 143 -4.78 0.59 2.21
C LEU A 143 -5.37 0.50 0.81
N TYR A 144 -6.00 1.59 0.36
CA TYR A 144 -6.54 1.66 -0.99
C TYR A 144 -5.42 1.51 -2.04
N TYR A 145 -5.67 0.70 -3.07
CA TYR A 145 -4.71 0.51 -4.16
C TYR A 145 -4.50 1.81 -4.97
N GLY A 146 -3.26 2.24 -5.16
CA GLY A 146 -2.99 3.56 -5.73
C GLY A 146 -2.88 4.69 -4.70
N SER A 147 -2.66 4.34 -3.43
CA SER A 147 -2.26 5.32 -2.41
C SER A 147 -0.98 6.06 -2.79
N THR A 148 -0.96 7.37 -2.54
CA THR A 148 0.23 8.21 -2.71
C THR A 148 1.38 7.74 -1.83
N ARG A 149 1.07 7.07 -0.72
CA ARG A 149 2.01 6.52 0.26
C ARG A 149 2.81 5.35 -0.30
N THR A 150 2.19 4.50 -1.11
CA THR A 150 2.83 3.34 -1.75
C THR A 150 3.11 3.56 -3.24
N ARG A 151 3.10 4.80 -3.75
CA ARG A 151 3.11 5.07 -5.20
C ARG A 151 4.27 4.44 -5.97
N TYR A 152 5.45 4.31 -5.37
CA TYR A 152 6.60 3.63 -5.98
C TYR A 152 6.53 2.10 -5.89
N CYS A 153 5.64 1.57 -5.05
CA CYS A 153 5.73 0.24 -4.47
C CYS A 153 4.50 -0.62 -4.74
N ASN A 154 3.47 -0.07 -5.39
CA ASN A 154 2.17 -0.71 -5.56
C ASN A 154 1.91 -1.21 -6.99
N TRP A 155 2.93 -1.67 -7.72
CA TRP A 155 2.79 -2.08 -9.13
C TRP A 155 2.39 -3.56 -9.34
N GLN A 156 2.10 -4.32 -8.30
CA GLN A 156 1.83 -5.76 -8.37
C GLN A 156 0.52 -6.08 -9.09
N PHE A 157 -0.48 -5.19 -9.04
CA PHE A 157 -1.67 -5.37 -9.87
C PHE A 157 -1.35 -5.21 -11.36
N LEU A 158 -0.32 -4.42 -11.73
CA LEU A 158 0.15 -4.34 -13.11
C LEU A 158 0.84 -5.64 -13.55
N GLU A 159 1.54 -6.33 -12.64
CA GLU A 159 2.05 -7.68 -12.90
C GLU A 159 0.91 -8.68 -13.11
N TYR A 160 -0.12 -8.64 -12.27
CA TYR A 160 -1.29 -9.51 -12.43
C TYR A 160 -2.09 -9.22 -13.71
N LEU A 161 -2.25 -7.94 -14.06
CA LEU A 161 -2.88 -7.55 -15.31
C LEU A 161 -2.05 -8.02 -16.51
N LYS A 162 -0.72 -7.93 -16.44
CA LYS A 162 0.17 -8.47 -17.47
C LYS A 162 0.07 -10.00 -17.55
N ASP A 163 0.06 -10.70 -16.43
CA ASP A 163 -0.10 -12.16 -16.36
C ASP A 163 -1.38 -12.60 -17.09
N THR A 164 -2.50 -11.94 -16.78
CA THR A 164 -3.82 -12.34 -17.28
C THR A 164 -4.22 -11.74 -18.63
N GLN A 165 -3.67 -10.58 -19.02
CA GLN A 165 -4.10 -9.82 -20.21
C GLN A 165 -2.93 -9.35 -21.10
N GLY A 166 -1.68 -9.63 -20.72
CA GLY A 166 -0.48 -9.22 -21.45
C GLY A 166 -0.05 -7.76 -21.20
N PHE A 167 1.15 -7.42 -21.68
CA PHE A 167 1.75 -6.08 -21.48
C PHE A 167 0.90 -4.94 -22.05
N GLU A 168 0.19 -5.18 -23.16
CA GLU A 168 -0.60 -4.15 -23.81
C GLU A 168 -1.75 -3.65 -22.92
N ALA A 169 -2.38 -4.52 -22.13
CA ALA A 169 -3.45 -4.12 -21.23
C ALA A 169 -2.99 -3.09 -20.18
N VAL A 170 -1.75 -3.22 -19.70
CA VAL A 170 -1.12 -2.26 -18.78
C VAL A 170 -0.83 -0.93 -19.48
N ASN A 171 -0.20 -0.99 -20.67
CA ASN A 171 0.30 0.20 -21.35
C ASN A 171 -0.77 0.97 -22.15
N ALA A 172 -1.88 0.33 -22.53
CA ALA A 172 -2.93 0.95 -23.34
C ALA A 172 -3.61 2.14 -22.65
N ILE A 173 -3.61 2.21 -21.32
CA ILE A 173 -4.20 3.34 -20.57
C ILE A 173 -3.51 4.67 -20.93
N TRP A 174 -2.21 4.65 -21.20
CA TRP A 174 -1.42 5.81 -21.62
C TRP A 174 -1.72 6.24 -23.06
N ARG A 175 -2.39 5.39 -23.85
CA ARG A 175 -2.82 5.70 -25.22
C ARG A 175 -4.27 6.17 -25.29
N THR A 176 -5.13 5.68 -24.40
CA THR A 176 -6.59 5.83 -24.53
C THR A 176 -7.22 6.75 -23.48
N ALA A 177 -6.52 7.10 -22.41
CA ALA A 177 -7.00 8.10 -21.45
C ALA A 177 -7.25 9.45 -22.14
N PRO A 178 -8.20 10.29 -21.68
CA PRO A 178 -8.44 11.62 -22.27
C PRO A 178 -7.14 12.43 -22.42
N GLY A 179 -6.95 13.04 -23.59
CA GLY A 179 -5.76 13.84 -23.91
C GLY A 179 -5.90 15.30 -23.49
N LYS A 180 -4.82 16.08 -23.63
CA LYS A 180 -4.74 17.50 -23.22
C LYS A 180 -5.90 18.39 -23.69
N ASP A 181 -6.43 18.14 -24.88
CA ASP A 181 -7.51 18.94 -25.49
C ASP A 181 -8.92 18.49 -25.07
N ASP A 182 -9.05 17.38 -24.33
CA ASP A 182 -10.31 16.85 -23.81
C ASP A 182 -10.51 17.29 -22.35
N PRO A 183 -11.56 18.08 -22.02
CA PRO A 183 -11.85 18.49 -20.64
C PRO A 183 -12.01 17.32 -19.66
N ALA A 184 -12.38 16.12 -20.13
CA ALA A 184 -12.49 14.93 -19.29
C ALA A 184 -11.17 14.52 -18.63
N ARG A 185 -10.02 15.00 -19.13
CA ARG A 185 -8.70 14.74 -18.51
C ARG A 185 -8.63 15.18 -17.05
N LEU A 186 -9.31 16.28 -16.68
CA LEU A 186 -9.27 16.86 -15.33
C LEU A 186 -9.90 15.96 -14.26
N THR A 187 -10.73 15.00 -14.68
CA THR A 187 -11.41 14.05 -13.78
C THR A 187 -11.08 12.60 -14.12
N ALA A 188 -10.16 12.36 -15.06
CA ALA A 188 -9.76 11.03 -15.47
C ALA A 188 -9.06 10.32 -14.31
N ASP A 189 -9.30 9.03 -14.17
CA ASP A 189 -8.59 8.15 -13.25
C ASP A 189 -8.20 6.87 -14.00
N PRO A 190 -7.11 6.20 -13.61
CA PRO A 190 -6.59 5.07 -14.37
C PRO A 190 -7.53 3.86 -14.36
N PHE A 191 -8.39 3.73 -13.35
CA PHE A 191 -9.28 2.59 -13.22
C PHE A 191 -10.47 2.71 -14.16
N SER A 192 -11.08 3.89 -14.28
CA SER A 192 -12.14 4.14 -15.27
C SER A 192 -11.62 3.99 -16.70
N VAL A 193 -10.37 4.38 -16.96
CA VAL A 193 -9.73 4.17 -18.28
C VAL A 193 -9.51 2.68 -18.55
N LEU A 194 -8.96 1.94 -17.59
CA LEU A 194 -8.78 0.49 -17.69
C LEU A 194 -10.12 -0.22 -17.90
N GLN A 195 -11.12 0.11 -17.08
CA GLN A 195 -12.46 -0.45 -17.18
C GLN A 195 -13.05 -0.26 -18.58
N ARG A 196 -12.91 0.94 -19.15
CA ARG A 196 -13.35 1.22 -20.53
C ARG A 196 -12.55 0.44 -21.56
N ASN A 197 -11.23 0.36 -21.42
CA ASN A 197 -10.37 -0.38 -22.35
C ASN A 197 -10.72 -1.88 -22.39
N MET A 198 -11.07 -2.45 -21.24
CA MET A 198 -11.42 -3.86 -21.11
C MET A 198 -12.90 -4.15 -21.37
N GLY A 199 -13.74 -3.12 -21.52
CA GLY A 199 -15.19 -3.28 -21.61
C GLY A 199 -15.84 -3.84 -20.34
N TRP A 200 -15.21 -3.62 -19.18
CA TRP A 200 -15.64 -4.18 -17.91
C TRP A 200 -16.77 -3.37 -17.26
N THR A 201 -17.66 -4.05 -16.56
CA THR A 201 -18.51 -3.43 -15.54
C THR A 201 -17.70 -3.16 -14.27
N GLN A 202 -18.24 -2.35 -13.34
CA GLN A 202 -17.63 -2.17 -12.02
C GLN A 202 -17.46 -3.52 -11.29
N ASP A 203 -18.41 -4.43 -11.47
CA ASP A 203 -18.37 -5.75 -10.86
C ASP A 203 -17.25 -6.62 -11.42
N GLN A 204 -17.02 -6.59 -12.73
CA GLN A 204 -15.90 -7.31 -13.36
C GLN A 204 -14.54 -6.71 -12.99
N LEU A 205 -14.44 -5.38 -12.88
CA LEU A 205 -13.24 -4.73 -12.37
C LEU A 205 -12.95 -5.20 -10.93
N ASN A 206 -13.98 -5.19 -10.08
CA ASN A 206 -13.86 -5.63 -8.69
C ASN A 206 -13.54 -7.13 -8.58
N ASP A 207 -14.08 -7.97 -9.46
CA ASP A 207 -13.75 -9.39 -9.52
C ASP A 207 -12.29 -9.59 -9.89
N THR A 208 -11.76 -8.80 -10.85
CA THR A 208 -10.34 -8.84 -11.24
C THR A 208 -9.42 -8.47 -10.07
N PHE A 209 -9.76 -7.41 -9.31
CA PHE A 209 -9.03 -7.03 -8.10
C PHE A 209 -9.15 -8.10 -7.00
N GLY A 210 -10.34 -8.67 -6.82
CA GLY A 210 -10.56 -9.73 -5.83
C GLY A 210 -9.72 -10.96 -6.12
N ASP A 211 -9.67 -11.39 -7.38
CA ASP A 211 -8.89 -12.54 -7.84
C ASP A 211 -7.39 -12.27 -7.69
N TRP A 212 -6.92 -11.07 -8.05
CA TRP A 212 -5.55 -10.62 -7.76
C TRP A 212 -5.19 -10.74 -6.28
N ALA A 213 -6.06 -10.30 -5.38
CA ALA A 213 -5.82 -10.39 -3.94
C ALA A 213 -5.68 -11.85 -3.46
N LEU A 214 -6.45 -12.79 -4.03
CA LEU A 214 -6.31 -14.21 -3.71
C LEU A 214 -4.91 -14.72 -4.09
N HIS A 215 -4.43 -14.39 -5.29
CA HIS A 215 -3.09 -14.77 -5.75
C HIS A 215 -1.98 -14.20 -4.86
N ASN A 216 -2.19 -13.04 -4.23
CA ASN A 216 -1.20 -12.43 -3.31
C ASN A 216 -0.99 -13.24 -2.02
N ALA A 217 -1.83 -14.23 -1.72
CA ALA A 217 -1.59 -15.15 -0.60
C ALA A 217 -0.33 -16.02 -0.80
N ASN A 218 0.01 -16.33 -2.06
CA ASN A 218 1.18 -17.13 -2.43
C ASN A 218 2.06 -16.46 -3.51
N TRP A 219 1.67 -15.28 -4.01
CA TRP A 219 2.35 -14.57 -5.07
C TRP A 219 2.55 -15.41 -6.33
N ASP A 220 1.55 -16.16 -6.77
CA ASP A 220 1.65 -17.11 -7.88
C ASP A 220 1.37 -16.46 -9.25
N TYR A 221 2.20 -15.49 -9.61
CA TYR A 221 2.15 -14.84 -10.92
C TYR A 221 2.99 -15.56 -11.97
N THR A 222 2.48 -15.60 -13.20
CA THR A 222 3.14 -16.17 -14.37
C THR A 222 3.45 -15.09 -15.39
N ASN A 223 4.62 -15.15 -16.02
CA ASN A 223 4.92 -14.26 -17.15
C ASN A 223 4.23 -14.78 -18.42
N PRO A 224 4.00 -13.92 -19.44
CA PRO A 224 3.42 -14.36 -20.72
C PRO A 224 4.18 -15.48 -21.44
N ASP A 225 5.46 -15.69 -21.12
CA ASP A 225 6.28 -16.80 -21.64
C ASP A 225 6.15 -18.11 -20.84
N GLY A 226 5.29 -18.14 -19.81
CA GLY A 226 5.07 -19.28 -18.93
C GLY A 226 6.04 -19.38 -17.75
N SER A 227 7.01 -18.48 -17.63
CA SER A 227 7.95 -18.50 -16.49
C SER A 227 7.27 -18.05 -15.19
N ASP A 228 7.61 -18.71 -14.08
CA ASP A 228 7.11 -18.40 -12.73
C ASP A 228 7.77 -17.11 -12.21
N GLN A 229 7.11 -15.98 -12.43
CA GLN A 229 7.52 -14.73 -11.81
C GLN A 229 7.30 -14.75 -10.31
N GLY A 230 6.26 -15.47 -9.86
CA GLY A 230 5.91 -15.63 -8.47
C GLY A 230 7.04 -16.07 -7.57
N ALA A 231 7.95 -16.92 -8.08
CA ALA A 231 9.16 -17.33 -7.37
C ALA A 231 10.02 -16.14 -6.90
N VAL A 232 10.11 -15.07 -7.69
CA VAL A 232 10.84 -13.84 -7.33
C VAL A 232 10.16 -13.15 -6.15
N PHE A 233 8.84 -13.02 -6.20
CA PHE A 233 8.07 -12.40 -5.13
C PHE A 233 8.12 -13.21 -3.84
N ARG A 234 7.86 -14.53 -3.89
CA ARG A 234 7.95 -15.42 -2.73
C ARG A 234 9.33 -15.34 -2.06
N ARG A 235 10.41 -15.33 -2.85
CA ARG A 235 11.78 -15.20 -2.35
C ARG A 235 12.02 -13.85 -1.67
N ASN A 236 11.61 -12.75 -2.30
CA ASN A 236 11.96 -11.40 -1.83
C ASN A 236 11.03 -10.91 -0.70
N TYR A 237 9.79 -11.39 -0.64
CA TYR A 237 8.78 -10.94 0.32
C TYR A 237 8.64 -11.84 1.55
N GLY A 238 9.10 -13.09 1.45
CA GLY A 238 8.94 -14.09 2.49
C GLY A 238 7.48 -14.46 2.74
N THR A 239 7.18 -14.84 3.98
CA THR A 239 5.90 -15.43 4.37
C THR A 239 4.94 -14.40 4.97
N TYR A 240 3.73 -14.86 5.31
CA TYR A 240 2.74 -14.16 6.13
C TYR A 240 2.76 -14.60 7.60
N GLU A 241 3.86 -15.19 8.07
CA GLU A 241 4.02 -15.44 9.50
C GLU A 241 4.05 -14.13 10.26
N GLN A 242 3.51 -14.14 11.48
CA GLN A 242 3.62 -12.99 12.36
C GLN A 242 5.06 -12.79 12.82
N THR A 243 5.59 -11.58 12.62
CA THR A 243 6.97 -11.23 12.97
C THR A 243 7.03 -10.13 14.04
N THR A 244 8.26 -9.74 14.39
CA THR A 244 8.59 -8.56 15.21
C THR A 244 9.44 -7.55 14.44
N ASP A 245 9.44 -7.65 13.11
CA ASP A 245 10.21 -6.81 12.17
C ASP A 245 9.28 -5.93 11.31
N ALA A 246 9.78 -5.41 10.18
CA ALA A 246 9.00 -4.57 9.26
C ALA A 246 7.75 -5.26 8.68
N ASN A 247 7.62 -6.60 8.76
CA ASN A 247 6.46 -7.36 8.27
C ASN A 247 5.35 -7.52 9.30
N ILE A 248 5.43 -6.83 10.45
CA ILE A 248 4.50 -6.98 11.58
C ILE A 248 3.02 -6.70 11.24
N LEU A 249 2.75 -6.02 10.12
CA LEU A 249 1.40 -5.72 9.61
C LEU A 249 1.06 -6.45 8.29
N SER A 250 1.93 -7.33 7.78
CA SER A 250 1.70 -8.05 6.52
C SER A 250 0.51 -9.00 6.57
N ALA A 251 0.24 -9.62 7.72
CA ALA A 251 -0.89 -10.52 7.93
C ALA A 251 -1.81 -9.97 9.02
N THR A 252 -3.11 -9.95 8.71
CA THR A 252 -4.14 -9.42 9.60
C THR A 252 -4.43 -10.40 10.74
N VAL A 253 -4.29 -9.91 11.97
CA VAL A 253 -4.71 -10.61 13.19
C VAL A 253 -6.14 -10.19 13.52
N LEU A 254 -7.01 -11.15 13.79
CA LEU A 254 -8.42 -10.88 14.07
C LEU A 254 -8.72 -10.79 15.57
N ASP A 255 -9.70 -9.94 15.89
CA ASP A 255 -10.23 -9.78 17.25
C ASP A 255 -11.40 -10.74 17.48
N PRO A 256 -11.46 -11.44 18.62
CA PRO A 256 -12.56 -12.33 18.96
C PRO A 256 -13.82 -11.53 19.28
N VAL A 257 -14.93 -11.89 18.63
CA VAL A 257 -16.28 -11.42 18.96
C VAL A 257 -16.96 -12.41 19.92
N ASP A 258 -16.86 -13.71 19.60
CA ASP A 258 -17.30 -14.81 20.44
C ASP A 258 -16.40 -16.03 20.16
N LEU A 259 -15.41 -16.23 21.02
CA LEU A 259 -14.42 -17.30 20.83
C LEU A 259 -15.05 -18.70 20.91
N LYS A 260 -16.09 -18.90 21.73
CA LYS A 260 -16.77 -20.20 21.84
C LYS A 260 -17.48 -20.57 20.54
N ARG A 261 -17.93 -19.56 19.79
CA ARG A 261 -18.54 -19.72 18.46
C ARG A 261 -17.56 -19.52 17.32
N ARG A 262 -16.27 -19.31 17.62
CA ARG A 262 -15.20 -19.01 16.64
C ARG A 262 -15.56 -17.83 15.73
N GLN A 263 -16.16 -16.80 16.33
CA GLN A 263 -16.55 -15.57 15.65
C GLN A 263 -15.53 -14.48 15.92
N PHE A 264 -15.08 -13.84 14.86
CA PHE A 264 -14.02 -12.84 14.87
C PHE A 264 -14.39 -11.63 14.01
N ALA A 265 -13.66 -10.54 14.18
CA ALA A 265 -13.78 -9.33 13.40
C ALA A 265 -12.41 -8.76 13.03
N VAL A 266 -12.36 -8.02 11.92
CA VAL A 266 -11.18 -7.24 11.56
C VAL A 266 -11.03 -6.05 12.53
N PRO A 267 -9.81 -5.74 13.02
CA PRO A 267 -9.58 -4.52 13.80
C PRO A 267 -9.92 -3.27 12.98
N GLU A 268 -10.38 -2.20 13.63
CA GLU A 268 -10.98 -1.03 12.96
C GLU A 268 -10.05 -0.40 11.91
N MET A 269 -8.78 -0.19 12.24
CA MET A 269 -7.78 0.42 11.34
C MET A 269 -7.17 -0.58 10.35
N TRP A 270 -7.44 -1.88 10.52
CA TRP A 270 -7.08 -2.91 9.54
C TRP A 270 -8.19 -3.19 8.54
N ALA A 271 -9.39 -2.65 8.77
CA ALA A 271 -10.49 -2.78 7.83
C ALA A 271 -10.07 -2.21 6.46
N PRO A 272 -10.23 -2.97 5.37
CA PRO A 272 -9.66 -2.61 4.09
C PRO A 272 -10.38 -1.37 3.53
N GLN A 273 -9.61 -0.48 2.91
CA GLN A 273 -10.12 0.63 2.09
C GLN A 273 -10.37 0.14 0.65
N ARG A 274 -10.90 0.98 -0.25
CA ARG A 274 -11.25 0.58 -1.63
C ARG A 274 -10.08 -0.10 -2.36
N TRP A 275 -10.25 -1.39 -2.67
CA TRP A 275 -9.27 -2.34 -3.22
C TRP A 275 -8.01 -2.57 -2.38
N GLY A 276 -8.06 -2.18 -1.11
CA GLY A 276 -7.23 -2.78 -0.08
C GLY A 276 -7.78 -4.14 0.33
N TYR A 277 -6.92 -5.00 0.86
CA TYR A 277 -7.25 -6.35 1.27
C TYR A 277 -6.55 -6.77 2.56
N ASN A 278 -7.15 -7.75 3.23
CA ASN A 278 -6.57 -8.45 4.37
C ASN A 278 -6.13 -9.85 3.92
N VAL A 279 -5.02 -10.32 4.48
CA VAL A 279 -4.59 -11.73 4.43
C VAL A 279 -4.58 -12.24 5.87
N VAL A 280 -5.47 -13.19 6.19
CA VAL A 280 -5.57 -13.80 7.50
C VAL A 280 -5.08 -15.24 7.41
N LYS A 281 -3.99 -15.55 8.10
CA LYS A 281 -3.51 -16.93 8.21
C LYS A 281 -4.46 -17.74 9.11
N LEU A 282 -4.82 -18.94 8.64
CA LEU A 282 -5.68 -19.88 9.33
C LEU A 282 -4.89 -21.15 9.69
N HIS A 283 -5.30 -21.78 10.78
CA HIS A 283 -4.78 -23.08 11.22
C HIS A 283 -5.96 -24.04 11.30
N ALA A 284 -5.94 -25.07 10.45
CA ALA A 284 -6.94 -26.13 10.48
C ALA A 284 -6.85 -26.92 11.79
N ASP A 285 -7.99 -27.33 12.34
CA ASP A 285 -8.00 -28.21 13.50
C ASP A 285 -7.42 -29.59 13.11
N ALA A 286 -6.77 -30.24 14.07
CA ALA A 286 -6.19 -31.56 13.87
C ALA A 286 -7.23 -32.57 13.32
N GLY A 287 -6.88 -33.25 12.23
CA GLY A 287 -7.71 -34.29 11.60
C GLY A 287 -8.86 -33.78 10.73
N ARG A 288 -8.99 -32.47 10.52
CA ARG A 288 -9.98 -31.91 9.58
C ARG A 288 -9.47 -32.00 8.14
N SER A 289 -10.36 -32.39 7.23
CA SER A 289 -10.14 -32.36 5.78
C SER A 289 -10.76 -31.14 5.11
N GLU A 290 -11.54 -30.34 5.84
CA GLU A 290 -12.25 -29.19 5.31
C GLU A 290 -12.35 -28.07 6.35
N VAL A 291 -12.27 -26.84 5.84
CA VAL A 291 -12.46 -25.60 6.59
C VAL A 291 -13.55 -24.79 5.92
N THR A 292 -14.51 -24.32 6.71
CA THR A 292 -15.59 -23.45 6.23
C THR A 292 -15.47 -22.07 6.86
N VAL A 293 -15.59 -21.05 6.02
CA VAL A 293 -15.61 -19.63 6.37
C VAL A 293 -17.00 -19.09 6.10
N THR A 294 -17.69 -18.61 7.13
CA THR A 294 -18.93 -17.83 6.99
C THR A 294 -18.61 -16.34 7.16
N PHE A 295 -18.84 -15.56 6.11
CA PHE A 295 -18.46 -14.14 6.04
C PHE A 295 -19.66 -13.20 6.28
N ARG A 296 -19.39 -12.07 6.93
CA ARG A 296 -20.34 -10.99 7.21
C ARG A 296 -19.66 -9.62 7.10
N GLY A 297 -19.84 -8.91 5.99
CA GLY A 297 -19.48 -7.50 5.83
C GLY A 297 -20.42 -6.58 6.61
N VAL A 298 -19.87 -5.47 7.14
CA VAL A 298 -20.63 -4.43 7.84
C VAL A 298 -21.04 -3.37 6.80
N VAL A 299 -22.24 -3.54 6.24
CA VAL A 299 -22.75 -2.66 5.18
C VAL A 299 -23.05 -1.28 5.74
N GLN A 300 -22.38 -0.26 5.20
CA GLN A 300 -22.60 1.14 5.52
C GLN A 300 -23.64 1.72 4.55
N GLN A 301 -24.79 2.15 5.07
CA GLN A 301 -25.88 2.71 4.25
C GLN A 301 -25.65 4.19 3.89
N ALA A 302 -24.89 4.91 4.71
CA ALA A 302 -24.54 6.30 4.52
C ALA A 302 -23.21 6.60 5.24
N ALA A 303 -22.64 7.76 4.93
CA ALA A 303 -21.51 8.31 5.68
C ALA A 303 -21.88 8.52 7.16
N ALA A 304 -20.90 8.38 8.05
CA ALA A 304 -21.07 8.69 9.47
C ALA A 304 -21.12 10.20 9.76
N VAL A 305 -20.72 11.03 8.80
CA VAL A 305 -20.74 12.50 8.85
C VAL A 305 -21.46 13.08 7.64
N SER A 306 -22.07 14.25 7.80
CA SER A 306 -22.77 14.95 6.71
C SER A 306 -21.92 15.98 5.98
N SER A 307 -20.75 16.32 6.52
CA SER A 307 -19.86 17.38 6.02
C SER A 307 -18.42 17.16 6.48
N LEU A 308 -17.47 17.67 5.71
CA LEU A 308 -16.03 17.70 6.04
C LEU A 308 -15.63 19.11 6.54
N PRO A 309 -14.55 19.26 7.32
CA PRO A 309 -14.17 20.53 7.93
C PRO A 309 -13.57 21.58 6.98
N GLY A 310 -13.31 21.27 5.72
CA GLY A 310 -12.74 22.20 4.74
C GLY A 310 -11.21 22.28 4.80
N LEU A 311 -10.53 21.20 5.22
CA LEU A 311 -9.07 21.10 5.17
C LEU A 311 -8.57 20.83 3.74
N ALA A 312 -7.26 20.94 3.55
CA ALA A 312 -6.61 20.63 2.28
C ALA A 312 -6.91 19.19 1.82
N ASP A 313 -6.96 19.02 0.50
CA ASP A 313 -7.14 17.73 -0.19
C ASP A 313 -8.41 16.94 0.16
N GLU A 314 -9.38 17.56 0.82
CA GLU A 314 -10.69 16.98 0.99
C GLU A 314 -11.39 16.75 -0.38
N PRO A 315 -12.18 15.68 -0.52
CA PRO A 315 -13.05 15.54 -1.68
C PRO A 315 -14.15 16.62 -1.64
N GLU A 316 -14.56 17.09 -2.82
CA GLU A 316 -15.62 18.11 -2.95
C GLU A 316 -16.96 17.65 -2.37
N THR A 317 -17.21 16.33 -2.42
CA THR A 317 -18.42 15.71 -1.86
C THR A 317 -18.05 14.41 -1.16
N ILE A 318 -18.82 14.03 -0.15
CA ILE A 318 -18.70 12.71 0.49
C ILE A 318 -19.49 11.71 -0.37
N PRO A 319 -18.83 10.73 -1.01
CA PRO A 319 -19.53 9.75 -1.84
C PRO A 319 -20.36 8.79 -0.97
N SER A 320 -21.31 8.09 -1.60
CA SER A 320 -21.98 6.94 -0.97
C SER A 320 -20.94 5.87 -0.62
N PRO A 321 -21.01 5.19 0.55
CA PRO A 321 -20.06 4.15 0.90
C PRO A 321 -20.02 3.00 -0.11
N ALA A 322 -21.18 2.68 -0.72
CA ALA A 322 -21.36 1.60 -1.69
C ALA A 322 -20.71 0.27 -1.24
N SER A 323 -20.88 -0.10 0.03
CA SER A 323 -20.15 -1.23 0.63
C SER A 323 -20.36 -2.55 -0.08
N ASP A 324 -19.26 -3.16 -0.52
CA ASP A 324 -19.24 -4.47 -1.14
C ASP A 324 -17.83 -5.09 -1.01
N TRP A 325 -17.72 -6.43 -1.15
CA TRP A 325 -16.52 -7.21 -0.87
C TRP A 325 -16.31 -8.34 -1.89
N ARG A 326 -15.04 -8.65 -2.16
CA ARG A 326 -14.62 -9.93 -2.76
C ARG A 326 -13.76 -10.66 -1.75
N TRP A 327 -13.95 -11.97 -1.62
CA TRP A 327 -13.21 -12.77 -0.65
C TRP A 327 -13.13 -14.24 -1.05
N GLY A 328 -12.21 -14.96 -0.43
CA GLY A 328 -11.99 -16.38 -0.70
C GLY A 328 -10.98 -16.99 0.26
N VAL A 329 -10.85 -18.31 0.22
CA VAL A 329 -9.85 -19.06 0.98
C VAL A 329 -8.85 -19.68 0.02
N VAL A 330 -7.56 -19.60 0.38
CA VAL A 330 -6.43 -20.10 -0.40
C VAL A 330 -5.69 -21.14 0.43
N ALA A 331 -5.48 -22.34 -0.12
CA ALA A 331 -4.59 -23.36 0.43
C ALA A 331 -3.35 -23.49 -0.45
N VAL A 332 -2.16 -23.54 0.14
CA VAL A 332 -0.88 -23.66 -0.56
C VAL A 332 -0.27 -25.01 -0.26
N GLY A 333 -0.04 -25.83 -1.28
CA GLY A 333 0.58 -27.15 -1.16
C GLY A 333 2.08 -27.08 -0.92
N ALA A 334 2.69 -28.18 -0.48
CA ALA A 334 4.15 -28.31 -0.34
C ALA A 334 4.90 -28.20 -1.68
N ASP A 335 4.22 -28.45 -2.81
CA ASP A 335 4.73 -28.22 -4.16
C ASP A 335 4.71 -26.74 -4.58
N GLY A 336 4.20 -25.86 -3.73
CA GLY A 336 4.06 -24.42 -3.98
C GLY A 336 2.81 -24.04 -4.79
N SER A 337 1.97 -24.99 -5.18
CA SER A 337 0.73 -24.72 -5.91
C SER A 337 -0.37 -24.17 -5.00
N SER A 338 -1.15 -23.21 -5.51
CA SER A 338 -2.30 -22.65 -4.81
C SER A 338 -3.58 -23.34 -5.22
N ARG A 339 -4.50 -23.51 -4.26
CA ARG A 339 -5.89 -23.95 -4.49
C ARG A 339 -6.83 -22.94 -3.86
N TYR A 340 -7.87 -22.61 -4.61
CA TYR A 340 -8.79 -21.52 -4.28
C TYR A 340 -10.20 -22.05 -4.07
N THR A 341 -10.93 -21.44 -3.14
CA THR A 341 -12.40 -21.42 -3.25
C THR A 341 -12.81 -20.59 -4.46
N PRO A 342 -14.01 -20.80 -5.06
CA PRO A 342 -14.56 -19.82 -5.99
C PRO A 342 -14.61 -18.42 -5.37
N LEU A 343 -14.31 -17.38 -6.14
CA LEU A 343 -14.36 -15.99 -5.68
C LEU A 343 -15.77 -15.64 -5.19
N GLN A 344 -15.88 -15.29 -3.92
CA GLN A 344 -17.13 -14.89 -3.29
C GLN A 344 -17.36 -13.39 -3.47
N ARG A 345 -18.64 -12.99 -3.50
CA ARG A 345 -19.09 -11.60 -3.68
C ARG A 345 -20.06 -11.21 -2.56
N GLY A 346 -20.13 -9.92 -2.26
CA GLY A 346 -21.14 -9.38 -1.37
C GLY A 346 -20.82 -9.49 0.12
N ALA A 347 -21.71 -8.90 0.92
CA ALA A 347 -21.56 -8.77 2.36
C ALA A 347 -21.86 -10.06 3.15
N LYS A 348 -22.33 -11.13 2.52
CA LYS A 348 -22.77 -12.35 3.20
C LYS A 348 -22.54 -13.56 2.31
N GLY A 349 -21.89 -14.58 2.85
CA GLY A 349 -21.75 -15.86 2.16
C GLY A 349 -20.99 -16.87 3.01
N SER A 350 -20.80 -18.06 2.45
CA SER A 350 -19.97 -19.11 3.05
C SER A 350 -19.16 -19.79 1.96
N ALA A 351 -17.91 -20.12 2.25
CA ALA A 351 -17.04 -20.87 1.36
C ALA A 351 -16.35 -21.98 2.14
N THR A 352 -16.19 -23.13 1.50
CA THR A 352 -15.53 -24.32 2.06
C THR A 352 -14.36 -24.69 1.17
N ILE A 353 -13.21 -24.98 1.80
CA ILE A 353 -12.02 -25.45 1.11
C ILE A 353 -11.56 -26.79 1.70
N THR A 354 -11.12 -27.69 0.82
CA THR A 354 -10.46 -28.93 1.23
C THR A 354 -9.02 -28.64 1.68
N VAL A 355 -8.70 -29.10 2.88
CA VAL A 355 -7.36 -29.07 3.46
C VAL A 355 -6.70 -30.43 3.25
N ARG A 356 -5.45 -30.41 2.80
CA ARG A 356 -4.62 -31.59 2.58
C ARG A 356 -3.51 -31.65 3.61
N ALA A 357 -3.01 -32.86 3.86
CA ALA A 357 -1.96 -33.10 4.85
C ALA A 357 -0.62 -32.42 4.50
N ASP A 358 -0.39 -32.15 3.21
CA ASP A 358 0.80 -31.49 2.67
C ASP A 358 0.62 -29.98 2.47
N ASP A 359 -0.50 -29.40 2.91
CA ASP A 359 -0.67 -27.95 2.85
C ASP A 359 0.32 -27.24 3.80
N THR A 360 1.03 -26.25 3.26
CA THR A 360 2.00 -25.42 3.98
C THR A 360 1.43 -24.05 4.34
N GLY A 361 0.29 -23.67 3.77
CA GLY A 361 -0.40 -22.42 4.08
C GLY A 361 -1.90 -22.52 3.86
N LEU A 362 -2.66 -21.83 4.71
CA LEU A 362 -4.10 -21.65 4.58
C LEU A 362 -4.44 -20.21 4.94
N TYR A 363 -5.10 -19.49 4.03
CA TYR A 363 -5.32 -18.05 4.15
C TYR A 363 -6.75 -17.68 3.78
N LEU A 364 -7.41 -16.88 4.61
CA LEU A 364 -8.60 -16.12 4.21
C LEU A 364 -8.14 -14.77 3.66
N VAL A 365 -8.59 -14.43 2.47
CA VAL A 365 -8.36 -13.11 1.85
C VAL A 365 -9.69 -12.39 1.75
N VAL A 366 -9.73 -11.14 2.21
CA VAL A 366 -10.92 -10.27 2.15
C VAL A 366 -10.52 -8.91 1.59
N MET A 367 -11.13 -8.53 0.47
CA MET A 367 -10.91 -7.25 -0.18
C MET A 367 -12.17 -6.39 -0.12
N ALA A 368 -12.01 -5.10 0.16
CA ALA A 368 -13.09 -4.14 -0.03
C ALA A 368 -13.20 -3.75 -1.50
N THR A 369 -14.39 -3.89 -2.06
CA THR A 369 -14.63 -3.69 -3.50
C THR A 369 -15.94 -2.96 -3.69
N PRO A 370 -15.99 -1.64 -3.44
CA PRO A 370 -17.24 -0.89 -3.46
C PRO A 370 -17.96 -1.07 -4.79
N SER A 371 -19.29 -1.18 -4.76
CA SER A 371 -20.12 -1.44 -5.95
C SER A 371 -20.25 -0.22 -6.87
N GLN A 372 -19.67 0.90 -6.48
CA GLN A 372 -19.53 2.12 -7.27
C GLN A 372 -18.08 2.59 -7.19
N MET A 373 -17.58 3.17 -8.28
CA MET A 373 -16.22 3.72 -8.34
C MET A 373 -16.04 4.80 -7.27
N GLN A 374 -15.07 4.58 -6.38
CA GLN A 374 -14.62 5.55 -5.40
C GLN A 374 -13.31 6.17 -5.89
N LYS A 375 -13.35 7.42 -6.34
CA LYS A 375 -12.14 8.16 -6.71
C LYS A 375 -11.53 8.76 -5.46
N ILE A 376 -10.24 8.49 -5.25
CA ILE A 376 -9.48 9.00 -4.11
C ILE A 376 -8.39 9.90 -4.68
N ARG A 377 -8.41 11.17 -4.28
CA ARG A 377 -7.45 12.16 -4.79
C ARG A 377 -6.08 12.02 -4.14
N TRP A 378 -5.09 12.62 -4.77
CA TRP A 378 -3.74 12.77 -4.24
C TRP A 378 -3.79 13.35 -2.82
N ASP A 379 -3.14 12.66 -1.88
CA ASP A 379 -3.05 13.02 -0.46
C ASP A 379 -4.38 13.29 0.25
N GLN A 380 -5.49 12.72 -0.25
CA GLN A 380 -6.80 12.81 0.39
C GLN A 380 -6.73 12.39 1.88
N PRO A 381 -7.27 13.19 2.81
CA PRO A 381 -7.14 12.92 4.22
C PRO A 381 -7.94 11.68 4.62
N TYR A 382 -7.33 10.83 5.44
CA TYR A 382 -7.84 9.51 5.82
C TYR A 382 -9.25 9.52 6.42
N TYR A 383 -9.62 10.54 7.21
CA TYR A 383 -10.96 10.63 7.79
C TYR A 383 -12.05 10.73 6.72
N SER A 384 -11.71 11.11 5.48
CA SER A 384 -12.63 11.19 4.35
C SER A 384 -12.63 9.92 3.48
N ILE A 385 -11.84 8.89 3.84
CA ILE A 385 -11.72 7.64 3.09
C ILE A 385 -12.49 6.54 3.82
N TYR A 386 -13.39 5.86 3.10
CA TYR A 386 -14.11 4.72 3.66
C TYR A 386 -13.19 3.53 3.90
N ARG A 387 -13.36 2.94 5.08
CA ARG A 387 -12.93 1.58 5.40
C ARG A 387 -14.15 0.67 5.38
N TYR A 388 -13.96 -0.62 5.13
CA TYR A 388 -15.05 -1.60 4.95
C TYR A 388 -14.95 -2.76 5.94
N PRO A 389 -15.43 -2.56 7.19
CA PRO A 389 -15.29 -3.52 8.27
C PRO A 389 -16.06 -4.82 8.02
N TRP A 390 -15.61 -5.91 8.61
CA TRP A 390 -16.19 -7.23 8.42
C TRP A 390 -15.98 -8.16 9.62
N MET A 391 -16.81 -9.18 9.70
CA MET A 391 -16.77 -10.27 10.68
C MET A 391 -16.73 -11.61 9.95
N VAL A 392 -16.27 -12.63 10.66
CA VAL A 392 -16.16 -13.99 10.14
C VAL A 392 -16.45 -15.02 11.24
N GLN A 393 -17.00 -16.15 10.85
CA GLN A 393 -17.08 -17.36 11.67
C GLN A 393 -16.37 -18.51 10.98
N PHE A 394 -15.60 -19.28 11.74
CA PHE A 394 -14.86 -20.45 11.24
C PHE A 394 -15.46 -21.76 11.74
N ASP A 395 -15.50 -22.77 10.86
CA ASP A 395 -15.65 -24.17 11.21
C ASP A 395 -14.44 -24.97 10.71
N GLY A 396 -13.88 -25.83 11.56
CA GLY A 396 -12.70 -26.64 11.26
C GLY A 396 -11.35 -25.91 11.26
N ALA A 397 -11.31 -24.62 11.61
CA ALA A 397 -10.08 -23.85 11.78
C ALA A 397 -10.20 -22.74 12.83
N LEU A 398 -9.07 -22.17 13.21
CA LEU A 398 -8.95 -20.91 13.96
C LEU A 398 -7.96 -19.97 13.25
N PRO A 399 -8.18 -18.64 13.30
CA PRO A 399 -7.20 -17.69 12.77
C PRO A 399 -5.94 -17.69 13.64
N ASP A 400 -4.84 -17.22 13.06
CA ASP A 400 -3.57 -17.11 13.77
C ASP A 400 -3.71 -16.33 15.08
N ARG A 401 -2.91 -16.73 16.08
CA ARG A 401 -2.97 -16.34 17.51
C ARG A 401 -4.09 -16.97 18.34
N TRP A 402 -5.05 -17.65 17.72
CA TRP A 402 -6.19 -18.25 18.43
C TRP A 402 -6.22 -19.78 18.36
N GLN A 403 -5.35 -20.40 17.58
CA GLN A 403 -5.20 -21.84 17.49
C GLN A 403 -4.57 -22.46 18.77
N PRO A 404 -4.85 -23.74 19.06
CA PRO A 404 -4.16 -24.46 20.14
C PRO A 404 -2.63 -24.41 19.96
N GLY A 405 -1.90 -24.05 21.02
CA GLY A 405 -0.45 -23.95 20.97
C GLY A 405 0.09 -22.78 20.14
N ALA A 406 -0.74 -21.76 19.87
CA ALA A 406 -0.29 -20.53 19.21
C ALA A 406 0.97 -19.97 19.91
N PRO A 407 2.03 -19.62 19.15
CA PRO A 407 3.24 -19.08 19.75
C PRO A 407 2.98 -17.71 20.36
N ASP A 408 3.80 -17.35 21.34
CA ASP A 408 3.79 -16.02 21.91
C ASP A 408 4.05 -14.96 20.84
N PRO A 409 3.31 -13.83 20.84
CA PRO A 409 3.55 -12.69 19.96
C PRO A 409 4.95 -12.10 19.98
N ILE A 410 5.65 -12.21 21.10
CA ILE A 410 7.02 -11.73 21.25
C ILE A 410 7.86 -12.89 21.82
N PRO A 411 8.86 -13.39 21.09
CA PRO A 411 9.74 -14.44 21.60
C PRO A 411 10.40 -14.04 22.92
N GLY A 412 10.27 -14.87 23.95
CA GLY A 412 10.77 -14.58 25.31
C GLY A 412 10.05 -13.44 26.02
N GLY A 413 8.92 -12.97 25.49
CA GLY A 413 8.09 -11.96 26.12
C GLY A 413 7.20 -12.52 27.24
N HIS A 414 6.50 -11.62 27.92
CA HIS A 414 5.52 -11.96 28.95
C HIS A 414 4.32 -11.01 28.92
N ARG A 415 3.26 -11.37 29.64
CA ARG A 415 2.04 -10.56 29.75
C ARG A 415 2.22 -9.42 30.76
N HIS A 416 1.83 -8.21 30.40
CA HIS A 416 1.78 -7.08 31.32
C HIS A 416 0.61 -7.22 32.31
N ALA A 417 0.85 -7.01 33.60
CA ALA A 417 -0.17 -7.17 34.65
C ALA A 417 -1.35 -6.18 34.50
N ASN A 418 -1.08 -4.98 33.97
CA ASN A 418 -2.09 -3.98 33.71
C ASN A 418 -2.46 -3.96 32.21
N GLY A 419 -3.56 -4.62 31.85
CA GLY A 419 -4.13 -4.67 30.51
C GLY A 419 -3.92 -5.97 29.73
N GLY A 420 -2.89 -6.76 30.07
CA GLY A 420 -2.67 -8.09 29.50
C GLY A 420 -1.97 -8.13 28.14
N GLY A 421 -1.40 -7.03 27.64
CA GLY A 421 -0.58 -7.02 26.42
C GLY A 421 0.79 -7.68 26.58
N TRP A 422 1.55 -7.76 25.48
CA TRP A 422 2.86 -8.41 25.48
C TRP A 422 4.01 -7.43 25.66
N VAL A 423 4.95 -7.80 26.52
CA VAL A 423 6.19 -7.06 26.80
C VAL A 423 7.38 -7.96 26.47
N GLY A 424 8.24 -7.49 25.57
CA GLY A 424 9.45 -8.17 25.16
C GLY A 424 10.57 -8.09 26.19
N PRO A 425 11.59 -8.97 26.09
CA PRO A 425 12.69 -9.03 27.04
C PRO A 425 13.60 -7.79 27.02
N GLN A 426 13.50 -6.95 25.98
CA GLN A 426 14.26 -5.71 25.80
C GLN A 426 13.42 -4.45 26.07
N ALA A 427 12.22 -4.61 26.61
CA ALA A 427 11.33 -3.51 26.93
C ALA A 427 11.37 -3.19 28.42
N ASP A 428 11.26 -1.90 28.75
CA ASP A 428 11.06 -1.41 30.11
C ASP A 428 9.65 -0.82 30.22
N VAL A 429 8.78 -1.47 30.98
CA VAL A 429 7.36 -1.10 31.09
C VAL A 429 6.98 -0.93 32.55
N ALA A 430 6.54 0.28 32.90
CA ALA A 430 6.11 0.60 34.26
C ALA A 430 4.84 -0.16 34.64
N PRO A 431 4.73 -0.68 35.89
CA PRO A 431 3.52 -1.35 36.36
C PRO A 431 2.25 -0.50 36.28
N THR A 432 2.40 0.83 36.30
CA THR A 432 1.32 1.82 36.20
C THR A 432 0.88 2.10 34.75
N ALA A 433 1.70 1.76 33.75
CA ALA A 433 1.32 1.86 32.36
C ALA A 433 0.26 0.81 32.03
N TRP A 434 -0.56 1.08 31.02
CA TRP A 434 -1.56 0.12 30.54
C TRP A 434 -1.14 -0.40 29.16
N VAL A 435 -1.06 -1.72 29.01
CA VAL A 435 -0.76 -2.38 27.73
C VAL A 435 -1.92 -3.31 27.40
N GLY A 436 -2.70 -2.95 26.38
CA GLY A 436 -3.91 -3.65 25.98
C GLY A 436 -3.66 -5.08 25.48
N PRO A 437 -4.67 -5.94 25.48
CA PRO A 437 -4.51 -7.39 25.29
C PRO A 437 -3.86 -7.80 23.96
N TYR A 438 -3.96 -6.96 22.93
CA TYR A 438 -3.38 -7.16 21.60
C TYR A 438 -2.16 -6.28 21.31
N ALA A 439 -1.85 -5.33 22.21
CA ALA A 439 -0.72 -4.43 22.08
C ALA A 439 0.60 -5.15 22.37
N ARG A 440 1.67 -4.66 21.73
CA ARG A 440 3.01 -5.26 21.80
C ARG A 440 4.05 -4.18 22.10
N VAL A 441 4.81 -4.34 23.19
CA VAL A 441 6.01 -3.56 23.47
C VAL A 441 7.20 -4.48 23.23
N ILE A 442 7.76 -4.47 22.01
CA ILE A 442 8.86 -5.36 21.60
C ILE A 442 10.17 -4.92 22.28
N SER A 443 10.42 -3.62 22.30
CA SER A 443 11.55 -2.96 22.97
C SER A 443 11.20 -1.50 23.25
N GLY A 444 12.08 -0.75 23.91
CA GLY A 444 11.84 0.65 24.26
C GLY A 444 11.24 0.81 25.64
N THR A 445 10.70 1.99 25.93
CA THR A 445 10.26 2.38 27.28
C THR A 445 8.82 2.85 27.29
N VAL A 446 7.99 2.25 28.15
CA VAL A 446 6.62 2.72 28.42
C VAL A 446 6.51 3.02 29.90
N SER A 447 6.33 4.28 30.26
CA SER A 447 6.42 4.76 31.65
C SER A 447 5.17 5.50 32.11
N ASP A 448 5.12 5.84 33.41
CA ASP A 448 4.04 6.59 34.04
C ASP A 448 2.66 5.93 33.85
N LYS A 449 1.69 6.65 33.31
CA LYS A 449 0.32 6.20 33.02
C LYS A 449 0.06 6.09 31.52
N ALA A 450 1.11 5.94 30.71
CA ALA A 450 0.99 5.76 29.27
C ALA A 450 0.12 4.54 28.93
N ARG A 451 -0.57 4.61 27.79
CA ARG A 451 -1.50 3.57 27.32
C ARG A 451 -1.14 3.10 25.93
N ILE A 452 -0.91 1.80 25.76
CA ILE A 452 -0.72 1.15 24.46
C ILE A 452 -1.96 0.30 24.16
N GLU A 453 -2.79 0.77 23.26
CA GLU A 453 -4.14 0.29 22.90
C GLU A 453 -4.17 -0.44 21.56
N ASP A 454 -5.26 -1.18 21.36
CA ASP A 454 -5.54 -1.96 20.15
C ASP A 454 -4.36 -2.86 19.76
N HIS A 455 -3.91 -2.80 18.51
CA HIS A 455 -2.80 -3.58 17.96
C HIS A 455 -1.50 -2.76 17.87
N ALA A 456 -1.42 -1.64 18.60
CA ALA A 456 -0.26 -0.77 18.56
C ALA A 456 1.03 -1.49 19.01
N VAL A 457 2.14 -1.08 18.40
CA VAL A 457 3.47 -1.64 18.61
C VAL A 457 4.46 -0.55 19.01
N VAL A 458 5.24 -0.81 20.04
CA VAL A 458 6.39 0.01 20.47
C VAL A 458 7.68 -0.80 20.29
N MET A 459 8.67 -0.25 19.58
CA MET A 459 9.96 -0.89 19.33
C MET A 459 11.09 0.12 19.09
N ASP A 460 12.31 -0.38 18.87
CA ASP A 460 13.49 0.40 18.43
C ASP A 460 13.71 1.68 19.25
N ARG A 461 13.81 1.49 20.57
CA ARG A 461 14.06 2.54 21.57
C ARG A 461 13.01 3.66 21.60
N ALA A 462 11.83 3.46 21.01
CA ALA A 462 10.71 4.38 21.15
C ALA A 462 10.28 4.50 22.62
N GLN A 463 9.73 5.66 22.96
CA GLN A 463 9.42 6.04 24.34
C GLN A 463 8.00 6.59 24.42
N VAL A 464 7.20 6.05 25.33
CA VAL A 464 5.83 6.50 25.61
C VAL A 464 5.73 6.82 27.09
N ARG A 465 5.43 8.08 27.42
CA ARG A 465 5.53 8.60 28.80
C ARG A 465 4.30 9.39 29.21
N ASP A 466 4.26 9.79 30.48
CA ASP A 466 3.19 10.58 31.10
C ASP A 466 1.81 9.90 30.96
N GLU A 467 0.88 10.54 30.26
CA GLU A 467 -0.46 10.05 29.95
C GLU A 467 -0.67 9.91 28.43
N ALA A 468 0.39 9.72 27.64
CA ALA A 468 0.32 9.54 26.20
C ALA A 468 -0.36 8.23 25.78
N VAL A 469 -0.98 8.21 24.59
CA VAL A 469 -1.76 7.08 24.10
C VAL A 469 -1.31 6.64 22.71
N VAL A 470 -0.99 5.38 22.53
CA VAL A 470 -0.69 4.78 21.22
C VAL A 470 -1.77 3.77 20.93
N SER A 471 -2.41 3.83 19.76
CA SER A 471 -3.61 3.03 19.44
C SER A 471 -3.66 2.63 17.96
N GLY A 472 -4.72 1.93 17.55
CA GLY A 472 -4.92 1.47 16.17
C GLY A 472 -3.84 0.49 15.69
N LEU A 473 -3.26 0.79 14.53
CA LEU A 473 -2.13 0.04 13.93
C LEU A 473 -0.79 0.78 14.02
N SER A 474 -0.67 1.74 14.95
CA SER A 474 0.57 2.52 15.06
C SER A 474 1.75 1.61 15.40
N VAL A 475 2.85 1.77 14.65
CA VAL A 475 4.17 1.26 15.01
C VAL A 475 5.03 2.46 15.39
N LEU A 476 5.53 2.50 16.63
CA LEU A 476 6.50 3.52 17.07
C LEU A 476 7.90 2.93 17.08
N ARG A 477 8.86 3.65 16.48
CA ARG A 477 10.24 3.21 16.34
C ARG A 477 11.23 4.38 16.20
N GLY A 478 12.50 4.10 15.98
CA GLY A 478 13.50 5.10 15.63
C GLY A 478 13.71 6.18 16.70
N ASP A 479 13.76 5.80 17.98
CA ASP A 479 13.89 6.73 19.11
C ASP A 479 12.73 7.76 19.22
N THR A 480 11.57 7.47 18.62
CA THR A 480 10.38 8.35 18.68
C THR A 480 9.89 8.50 20.12
N VAL A 481 9.52 9.73 20.50
CA VAL A 481 9.01 10.07 21.83
C VAL A 481 7.57 10.56 21.76
N LEU A 482 6.67 9.89 22.47
CA LEU A 482 5.30 10.33 22.74
C LEU A 482 5.14 10.68 24.23
N LYS A 483 4.70 11.90 24.54
CA LYS A 483 4.58 12.40 25.91
C LYS A 483 3.52 13.50 26.06
N ASP A 484 3.30 13.99 27.28
CA ASP A 484 2.44 15.15 27.58
C ASP A 484 0.96 15.05 27.08
N LYS A 485 0.44 13.82 26.87
CA LYS A 485 -0.86 13.41 26.25
C LYS A 485 -0.93 13.42 24.72
N ALA A 486 0.18 13.22 24.01
CA ALA A 486 0.15 13.00 22.56
C ALA A 486 -0.46 11.62 22.18
N ARG A 487 -1.29 11.55 21.12
CA ARG A 487 -2.05 10.32 20.77
C ARG A 487 -1.85 9.88 19.32
N ALA A 488 -1.45 8.64 19.04
CA ALA A 488 -1.29 8.14 17.65
C ALA A 488 -2.26 6.99 17.30
N ALA A 489 -2.78 6.96 16.07
CA ALA A 489 -3.41 5.76 15.48
C ALA A 489 -3.14 5.74 13.95
N THR A 490 -1.94 5.35 13.55
CA THR A 490 -1.41 5.44 12.18
C THR A 490 -1.77 4.19 11.38
N ALA A 491 -1.97 4.27 10.05
CA ALA A 491 -2.35 3.12 9.22
C ALA A 491 -1.44 2.85 7.99
N MET A 492 -0.22 3.41 7.96
CA MET A 492 0.90 2.91 7.16
C MET A 492 2.21 3.50 7.66
N LEU A 493 3.21 2.62 7.72
CA LEU A 493 4.57 2.83 8.20
C LEU A 493 4.66 3.36 9.64
N GLY A 494 5.79 3.03 10.28
CA GLY A 494 5.99 3.43 11.66
C GLY A 494 6.33 4.91 11.79
N ILE A 495 5.87 5.55 12.85
CA ILE A 495 6.43 6.85 13.24
C ILE A 495 7.86 6.57 13.69
N GLY A 496 8.83 7.16 12.96
CA GLY A 496 10.24 6.86 13.13
C GLY A 496 10.84 5.93 12.07
N GLU A 497 10.09 5.58 11.01
CA GLU A 497 10.58 4.66 9.98
C GLU A 497 11.74 5.25 9.14
N TYR A 498 11.60 6.48 8.63
CA TYR A 498 12.63 7.12 7.81
C TYR A 498 13.49 8.10 8.59
N GLU A 499 12.87 8.96 9.39
CA GLU A 499 13.55 9.92 10.26
C GLU A 499 13.47 9.48 11.71
N LYS A 500 14.57 9.66 12.45
CA LYS A 500 14.66 9.29 13.86
C LYS A 500 14.41 10.48 14.77
N GLY A 501 14.06 10.20 16.02
CA GLY A 501 13.94 11.21 17.07
C GLY A 501 12.73 12.14 16.90
N ILE A 502 11.67 11.67 16.25
CA ILE A 502 10.40 12.38 16.16
C ILE A 502 9.82 12.55 17.57
N VAL A 503 9.35 13.75 17.88
CA VAL A 503 8.69 14.05 19.15
C VAL A 503 7.25 14.48 18.90
N LEU A 504 6.31 13.70 19.41
CA LEU A 504 4.91 14.11 19.58
C LEU A 504 4.68 14.40 21.07
N SER A 505 4.29 15.63 21.37
CA SER A 505 4.11 16.09 22.74
C SER A 505 2.93 17.05 22.87
N GLY A 506 2.77 17.66 24.04
CA GLY A 506 1.54 18.35 24.42
C GLY A 506 0.35 17.47 24.07
N THR A 507 -0.66 18.02 23.42
CA THR A 507 -1.83 17.25 22.98
C THR A 507 -1.83 17.01 21.48
N ALA A 508 -0.67 16.89 20.83
CA ALA A 508 -0.59 16.52 19.42
C ALA A 508 -1.18 15.12 19.21
N GLN A 509 -2.08 14.93 18.24
CA GLN A 509 -2.61 13.60 17.93
C GLN A 509 -2.38 13.28 16.45
N ASN A 510 -1.72 12.17 16.10
CA ASN A 510 -1.38 11.86 14.71
C ASN A 510 -2.07 10.55 14.27
N ILE A 511 -3.12 10.63 13.49
CA ILE A 511 -4.11 9.55 13.32
C ILE A 511 -4.58 9.51 11.86
N GLY A 512 -4.74 8.37 11.18
CA GLY A 512 -3.82 7.90 10.12
C GLY A 512 -4.07 8.60 8.77
N ASP A 513 -3.46 8.33 7.62
CA ASP A 513 -2.49 7.32 7.14
C ASP A 513 -1.11 7.98 6.97
N VAL A 514 -0.34 8.03 8.06
CA VAL A 514 0.67 9.08 8.28
C VAL A 514 2.11 8.62 8.03
N GLU A 515 2.48 8.71 6.76
CA GLU A 515 3.86 8.57 6.27
C GLU A 515 4.71 9.77 6.73
N GLN A 516 5.11 9.74 8.01
CA GLN A 516 5.87 10.78 8.69
C GLN A 516 7.24 11.01 8.02
N ARG A 517 7.60 12.27 7.78
CA ARG A 517 8.88 12.74 7.22
C ARG A 517 9.59 13.75 8.13
N GLY A 518 9.80 13.37 9.40
CA GLY A 518 10.54 14.17 10.39
C GLY A 518 9.78 15.31 11.09
N GLY A 519 8.46 15.46 10.86
CA GLY A 519 7.65 16.43 11.61
C GLY A 519 7.67 16.14 13.12
N SER A 520 7.81 17.15 13.96
CA SER A 520 7.61 17.03 15.42
C SER A 520 6.59 18.08 15.84
N ALA A 521 5.61 17.66 16.63
CA ALA A 521 4.44 18.48 16.92
C ALA A 521 4.12 18.46 18.42
N SER A 522 3.80 19.64 18.96
CA SER A 522 3.31 19.82 20.33
C SER A 522 1.81 20.13 20.41
N ARG A 523 1.17 20.34 19.26
CA ARG A 523 -0.26 20.62 19.05
C ARG A 523 -0.65 20.25 17.62
N GLY A 524 -1.95 20.24 17.32
CA GLY A 524 -2.49 19.90 16.01
C GLY A 524 -2.98 18.45 15.92
N VAL A 525 -3.78 18.18 14.88
CA VAL A 525 -4.20 16.82 14.51
C VAL A 525 -3.96 16.62 13.03
N PHE A 526 -3.19 15.59 12.68
CA PHE A 526 -2.68 15.42 11.33
C PHE A 526 -3.11 14.08 10.75
N TYR A 527 -3.36 14.09 9.43
CA TYR A 527 -3.83 12.98 8.62
C TYR A 527 -3.02 12.93 7.33
N GLY A 528 -2.64 11.74 6.86
CA GLY A 528 -1.84 11.65 5.64
C GLY A 528 -0.38 12.09 5.85
N PHE A 529 0.24 12.71 4.84
CA PHE A 529 1.67 13.05 4.87
C PHE A 529 1.98 14.13 5.91
N VAL A 530 2.97 13.88 6.78
CA VAL A 530 3.34 14.83 7.84
C VAL A 530 4.85 15.09 7.86
N ASP A 531 5.23 16.31 7.50
CA ASP A 531 6.61 16.79 7.49
C ASP A 531 6.77 18.07 8.36
N PRO A 532 7.98 18.69 8.44
CA PRO A 532 8.20 19.92 9.21
C PRO A 532 7.39 21.14 8.74
N GLY A 533 6.87 21.13 7.52
CA GLY A 533 5.95 22.12 6.96
C GLY A 533 4.51 21.84 7.38
N THR A 534 4.02 20.61 7.23
CA THR A 534 2.67 20.17 7.59
C THR A 534 2.34 20.52 9.04
N VAL A 535 3.28 20.30 9.97
CA VAL A 535 3.05 20.56 11.41
C VAL A 535 2.86 22.05 11.76
N LYS A 536 3.06 22.95 10.79
CA LYS A 536 2.86 24.40 10.93
C LYS A 536 1.69 24.92 10.09
N ASP A 537 1.07 24.07 9.27
CA ASP A 537 0.04 24.48 8.33
C ASP A 537 -1.37 24.22 8.88
N ALA A 538 -2.15 25.29 9.03
CA ALA A 538 -3.53 25.23 9.48
C ALA A 538 -4.42 24.44 8.51
N ALA A 539 -4.16 24.51 7.21
CA ALA A 539 -4.91 23.77 6.20
C ALA A 539 -4.72 22.24 6.30
N HIS A 540 -3.63 21.81 6.96
CA HIS A 540 -3.32 20.40 7.21
C HIS A 540 -3.43 20.03 8.70
N GLY A 541 -4.15 20.83 9.49
CA GLY A 541 -4.55 20.46 10.85
C GLY A 541 -3.67 20.96 11.99
N ALA A 542 -2.70 21.85 11.73
CA ALA A 542 -1.85 22.42 12.78
C ALA A 542 -2.62 23.19 13.87
N ASP A 543 -3.82 23.71 13.54
CA ASP A 543 -4.69 24.42 14.47
C ASP A 543 -5.84 23.55 15.03
N LEU A 544 -5.92 22.26 14.67
CA LEU A 544 -6.90 21.35 15.24
C LEU A 544 -6.56 20.99 16.69
N ALA A 545 -7.57 21.03 17.56
CA ALA A 545 -7.47 20.62 18.95
C ALA A 545 -8.03 19.20 19.21
N ALA A 546 -8.76 18.64 18.25
CA ALA A 546 -9.41 17.33 18.37
C ALA A 546 -9.50 16.63 17.00
N PRO A 547 -9.57 15.28 16.98
CA PRO A 547 -9.73 14.54 15.74
C PRO A 547 -11.02 14.87 14.99
N VAL A 548 -10.89 15.00 13.68
CA VAL A 548 -11.99 15.06 12.73
C VAL A 548 -12.75 13.72 12.75
N PRO A 549 -14.09 13.74 12.91
CA PRO A 549 -14.90 12.53 12.78
C PRO A 549 -14.80 11.94 11.37
N GLU A 550 -14.61 10.64 11.28
CA GLU A 550 -14.41 9.96 10.00
C GLU A 550 -15.73 9.64 9.28
N VAL A 551 -15.69 9.49 7.96
CA VAL A 551 -16.81 9.03 7.14
C VAL A 551 -17.22 7.59 7.43
N THR A 552 -16.28 6.78 7.95
CA THR A 552 -16.55 5.41 8.38
C THR A 552 -17.10 5.41 9.80
N ALA A 553 -18.27 4.78 10.00
CA ALA A 553 -18.85 4.67 11.33
C ALA A 553 -18.05 3.74 12.24
N LYS A 554 -17.91 4.10 13.52
CA LYS A 554 -17.36 3.18 14.53
C LYS A 554 -18.27 1.95 14.65
N VAL A 555 -17.69 0.77 14.43
CA VAL A 555 -18.46 -0.47 14.40
C VAL A 555 -18.51 -1.09 15.79
N ARG A 556 -19.72 -1.45 16.23
CA ARG A 556 -19.92 -2.39 17.34
C ARG A 556 -20.22 -3.76 16.75
N TYR A 557 -19.19 -4.59 16.65
CA TYR A 557 -19.33 -5.92 16.06
C TYR A 557 -20.35 -6.75 16.83
N ARG A 558 -21.38 -7.22 16.11
CA ARG A 558 -22.44 -8.08 16.63
C ARG A 558 -22.78 -9.10 15.57
N TRP A 559 -22.60 -10.37 15.89
CA TRP A 559 -23.02 -11.45 15.03
C TRP A 559 -24.54 -11.65 15.14
N ILE A 560 -25.29 -11.10 14.18
CA ILE A 560 -26.73 -11.32 14.07
C ILE A 560 -26.94 -12.51 13.12
N ARG A 561 -27.69 -13.51 13.61
CA ARG A 561 -27.95 -14.76 12.88
C ARG A 561 -28.71 -14.52 11.58
#